data_AF-A0A136LM02-F1
#
_entry.id   AF-A0A136LM02-F1
#
_cell.length_a   1.000
_cell.length_b   1.000
_cell.length_c   1.000
_cell.angle_alpha   90.00
_cell.angle_beta   90.00
_cell.angle_gamma   90.00
#
_symmetry.space_group_name_H-M   'P 1'
#
loop_
_entity.id
_entity.type
_entity.pdbx_description
1 polymer ?
#
loop_
_entity_poly.entity_id
_entity_poly.type
_entity_poly.pdbx_seq_one_letter_code
_entity_poly.pdbx_strand_id
1 'polypeptide(L)'
;MAASSPPWHFLFYSAFGLVALFLGYHQLRNINRGYAFTRALPEGYWLSLIGVMLFALGGVGDMIWHTLFGIEAGTEALLSPSHIMLAIGMALIFTGPVRAAWIRARDVTAEIRGWRALGPMIVSMTLFLTLVMFFTSYAHPVVSPLAFTRLSQSAQDMGVTSILFQAGFLSGVIGLLVWRWRMPFGTFAFMLTLSTALLTVLNDLYVFILPALIAGLIIDVLAWWLKPSPARTPQFFTLMFAAPFAYYALYFATVHFASGIRWSIHVWAGAIFLAGVVGALVAIMISASNRPPSQAASG
;
A
#
# COMPACT_ATOMS: atom_id res chain seq x y z
N MET A 1 12.09 -34.33 -10.41
CA MET A 1 10.67 -33.97 -10.61
C MET A 1 10.64 -32.49 -10.91
N ALA A 2 10.17 -32.07 -12.09
CA ALA A 2 9.98 -30.66 -12.38
C ALA A 2 8.87 -30.16 -11.44
N ALA A 3 9.22 -29.31 -10.48
CA ALA A 3 8.22 -28.63 -9.68
C ALA A 3 7.40 -27.76 -10.64
N SER A 4 6.19 -28.18 -10.96
CA SER A 4 5.24 -27.34 -11.69
C SER A 4 5.07 -26.07 -10.87
N SER A 5 5.39 -24.91 -11.45
CA SER A 5 5.17 -23.62 -10.80
C SER A 5 3.71 -23.56 -10.32
N PRO A 6 3.45 -23.17 -9.06
CA PRO A 6 2.10 -22.99 -8.56
C PRO A 6 1.22 -22.20 -9.55
N PRO A 7 -0.08 -22.50 -9.71
CA PRO A 7 -0.95 -21.89 -10.72
C PRO A 7 -0.94 -20.35 -10.72
N TRP A 8 -0.68 -19.74 -9.56
CA TRP A 8 -0.58 -18.30 -9.40
C TRP A 8 0.60 -17.68 -10.16
N HIS A 9 1.71 -18.39 -10.40
CA HIS A 9 2.84 -17.89 -11.19
C HIS A 9 2.41 -17.63 -12.64
N PHE A 10 1.67 -18.57 -13.23
CA PHE A 10 1.16 -18.40 -14.59
C PHE A 10 0.24 -17.18 -14.68
N LEU A 11 -0.68 -17.03 -13.73
CA LEU A 11 -1.57 -15.87 -13.67
C LEU A 11 -0.79 -14.55 -13.54
N PHE A 12 0.21 -14.53 -12.66
CA PHE A 12 1.06 -13.37 -12.40
C PHE A 12 1.85 -12.95 -13.64
N TYR A 13 2.58 -13.87 -14.28
CA TYR A 13 3.34 -13.56 -15.49
C TYR A 13 2.45 -13.26 -16.69
N SER A 14 1.26 -13.86 -16.78
CA SER A 14 0.28 -13.51 -17.82
C SER A 14 -0.23 -12.08 -17.65
N ALA A 15 -0.55 -11.67 -16.42
CA ALA A 15 -0.96 -10.30 -16.13
C ALA A 15 0.17 -9.29 -16.46
N PHE A 16 1.41 -9.60 -16.08
CA PHE A 16 2.56 -8.80 -16.47
C PHE A 16 2.71 -8.72 -18.00
N GLY A 17 2.65 -9.85 -18.70
CA GLY A 17 2.76 -9.93 -20.15
C GLY A 17 1.71 -9.08 -20.86
N LEU A 18 0.46 -9.11 -20.39
CA LEU A 18 -0.62 -8.26 -20.91
C LEU A 18 -0.32 -6.77 -20.74
N VAL A 19 0.16 -6.35 -19.56
CA VAL A 19 0.54 -4.94 -19.32
C VAL A 19 1.71 -4.53 -20.20
N ALA A 20 2.74 -5.38 -20.30
CA ALA A 20 3.92 -5.14 -21.13
C ALA A 20 3.54 -4.99 -22.62
N LEU A 21 2.71 -5.90 -23.14
CA LEU A 21 2.21 -5.86 -24.51
C LEU A 21 1.34 -4.62 -24.75
N PHE A 22 0.45 -4.28 -23.82
CA PHE A 22 -0.41 -3.11 -23.95
C PHE A 22 0.41 -1.81 -24.03
N LEU A 23 1.32 -1.59 -23.07
CA LEU A 23 2.16 -0.39 -23.05
C LEU A 23 3.12 -0.36 -24.24
N GLY A 24 3.74 -1.49 -24.59
CA GLY A 24 4.64 -1.61 -25.74
C GLY A 24 3.94 -1.33 -27.07
N TYR A 25 2.77 -1.94 -27.29
CA TYR A 25 1.96 -1.71 -28.49
C TYR A 25 1.58 -0.24 -28.65
N HIS A 26 1.08 0.40 -27.58
CA HIS A 26 0.69 1.80 -27.64
C HIS A 26 1.89 2.75 -27.81
N GLN A 27 3.02 2.45 -27.19
CA GLN A 27 4.28 3.17 -27.38
C GLN A 27 4.69 3.14 -28.86
N LEU A 28 4.80 1.95 -29.46
CA LEU A 28 5.21 1.78 -30.85
C LEU A 28 4.20 2.40 -31.83
N ARG A 29 2.90 2.18 -31.61
CA ARG A 29 1.83 2.75 -32.43
C ARG A 29 1.86 4.29 -32.43
N ASN A 30 2.12 4.91 -31.29
CA ASN A 30 2.14 6.36 -31.19
C ASN A 30 3.44 6.96 -31.75
N ILE A 31 4.58 6.29 -31.61
CA ILE A 31 5.80 6.68 -32.35
C ILE A 31 5.55 6.66 -33.86
N ASN A 32 4.91 5.60 -34.38
CA ASN A 32 4.55 5.49 -35.80
C ASN A 32 3.54 6.57 -36.27
N ARG A 33 2.89 7.26 -35.33
CA ARG A 33 2.00 8.41 -35.59
C ARG A 33 2.71 9.76 -35.47
N GLY A 34 4.02 9.77 -35.22
CA GLY A 34 4.84 10.97 -35.14
C GLY A 34 5.01 11.55 -33.72
N TYR A 35 4.53 10.87 -32.67
CA TYR A 35 4.79 11.31 -31.30
C TYR A 35 6.26 11.09 -30.93
N ALA A 36 6.86 12.05 -30.23
CA ALA A 36 8.20 11.89 -29.66
C ALA A 36 8.23 10.69 -28.69
N PHE A 37 9.33 9.93 -28.68
CA PHE A 37 9.49 8.71 -27.89
C PHE A 37 9.08 8.87 -26.41
N THR A 38 9.50 9.94 -25.75
CA THR A 38 9.18 10.20 -24.33
C THR A 38 7.75 10.68 -24.08
N ARG A 39 6.98 11.00 -25.13
CA ARG A 39 5.60 11.49 -25.07
C ARG A 39 4.61 10.59 -25.83
N ALA A 40 5.07 9.42 -26.27
CA ALA A 40 4.25 8.50 -27.04
C ALA A 40 3.20 7.78 -26.16
N LEU A 41 3.39 7.71 -24.84
CA LEU A 41 2.36 7.27 -23.90
C LEU A 41 1.70 8.47 -23.20
N PRO A 42 0.45 8.32 -22.71
CA PRO A 42 -0.20 9.34 -21.89
C PRO A 42 0.65 9.71 -20.67
N GLU A 43 0.56 10.96 -20.23
CA GLU A 43 1.32 11.43 -19.08
C GLU A 43 1.06 10.58 -17.83
N GLY A 44 2.13 10.26 -17.11
CA GLY A 44 2.11 9.35 -15.96
C GLY A 44 2.47 7.89 -16.29
N TYR A 45 2.38 7.46 -17.54
CA TYR A 45 2.68 6.07 -17.94
C TYR A 45 4.11 5.83 -18.43
N TRP A 46 4.88 6.89 -18.69
CA TRP A 46 6.29 6.74 -19.09
C TRP A 46 7.10 5.91 -18.07
N LEU A 47 6.94 6.22 -16.79
CA LEU A 47 7.58 5.45 -15.71
C LEU A 47 7.06 4.01 -15.63
N SER A 48 5.81 3.74 -16.02
CA SER A 48 5.28 2.38 -16.07
C SER A 48 5.95 1.55 -17.17
N LEU A 49 6.28 2.16 -18.31
CA LEU A 49 7.05 1.50 -19.37
C LEU A 49 8.48 1.19 -18.91
N ILE A 50 9.14 2.11 -18.18
CA ILE A 50 10.42 1.83 -17.51
C ILE A 50 10.26 0.69 -16.50
N GLY A 51 9.17 0.67 -15.74
CA GLY A 51 8.83 -0.41 -14.80
C GLY A 51 8.74 -1.77 -15.48
N VAL A 52 8.14 -1.85 -16.68
CA VAL A 52 8.10 -3.08 -17.49
C VAL A 52 9.52 -3.56 -17.83
N MET A 53 10.40 -2.65 -18.24
CA MET A 53 11.79 -3.00 -18.55
C MET A 53 12.55 -3.47 -17.31
N LEU A 54 12.42 -2.76 -16.19
CA LEU A 54 13.06 -3.14 -14.93
C LEU A 54 12.56 -4.48 -14.42
N PHE A 55 11.26 -4.77 -14.56
CA PHE A 55 10.72 -6.06 -14.17
C PHE A 55 11.25 -7.19 -15.06
N ALA A 56 11.29 -7.01 -16.37
CA ALA A 56 11.84 -8.01 -17.29
C ALA A 56 13.33 -8.27 -17.01
N LEU A 57 14.12 -7.22 -16.80
CA LEU A 57 15.52 -7.31 -16.43
C LEU A 57 15.69 -7.95 -15.04
N GLY A 58 14.83 -7.62 -14.09
CA GLY A 58 14.80 -8.22 -12.75
C GLY A 58 14.57 -9.73 -12.81
N GLY A 59 13.69 -10.21 -13.69
CA GLY A 59 13.43 -11.64 -13.86
C GLY A 59 14.63 -12.40 -14.44
N VAL A 60 15.35 -11.79 -15.40
CA VAL A 60 16.62 -12.35 -15.90
C VAL A 60 17.68 -12.32 -14.80
N GLY A 61 17.77 -11.21 -14.06
CA GLY A 61 18.65 -11.05 -12.92
C GLY A 61 18.39 -12.09 -11.83
N ASP A 62 17.13 -12.42 -11.58
CA ASP A 62 16.71 -13.43 -10.60
C ASP A 62 17.19 -14.84 -10.98
N MET A 63 17.03 -15.22 -12.24
CA MET A 63 17.58 -16.48 -12.75
C MET A 63 19.10 -16.56 -12.59
N ILE A 64 19.81 -15.48 -12.91
CA ILE A 64 21.26 -15.41 -12.72
C ILE A 64 21.61 -15.49 -11.23
N TRP A 65 20.89 -14.75 -10.40
CA TRP A 65 21.10 -14.69 -8.96
C TRP A 65 20.94 -16.05 -8.31
N HIS A 66 19.89 -16.79 -8.65
CA HIS A 66 19.69 -18.17 -8.18
C HIS A 66 20.77 -19.14 -8.65
N THR A 67 21.35 -18.92 -9.83
CA THR A 67 22.44 -19.76 -10.34
C THR A 67 23.75 -19.52 -9.57
N LEU A 68 23.99 -18.27 -9.14
CA LEU A 68 25.21 -17.88 -8.46
C LEU A 68 25.15 -18.10 -6.94
N PHE A 69 24.00 -17.83 -6.31
CA PHE A 69 23.85 -17.74 -4.86
C PHE A 69 22.81 -18.70 -4.27
N GLY A 70 22.10 -19.47 -5.10
CA GLY A 70 21.05 -20.39 -4.66
C GLY A 70 19.67 -19.72 -4.53
N ILE A 71 18.68 -20.52 -4.13
CA ILE A 71 17.28 -20.07 -3.98
C ILE A 71 17.06 -19.55 -2.56
N GLU A 72 16.66 -18.29 -2.43
CA GLU A 72 16.32 -17.70 -1.14
C GLU A 72 14.97 -18.17 -0.59
N ALA A 73 14.82 -18.10 0.73
CA ALA A 73 13.58 -18.41 1.43
C ALA A 73 13.25 -17.38 2.52
N GLY A 74 11.97 -17.25 2.86
CA GLY A 74 11.51 -16.34 3.91
C GLY A 74 11.87 -14.88 3.64
N THR A 75 12.49 -14.21 4.61
CA THR A 75 12.86 -12.79 4.52
C THR A 75 13.90 -12.52 3.43
N GLU A 76 14.83 -13.45 3.19
CA GLU A 76 15.87 -13.27 2.16
C GLU A 76 15.26 -13.17 0.77
N ALA A 77 14.20 -13.94 0.49
CA ALA A 77 13.49 -13.87 -0.78
C ALA A 77 12.85 -12.49 -1.02
N LEU A 78 12.41 -11.80 0.05
CA LEU A 78 11.85 -10.45 -0.06
C LEU A 78 12.94 -9.38 -0.26
N LEU A 79 14.14 -9.61 0.27
CA LEU A 79 15.22 -8.61 0.33
C LEU A 79 16.32 -8.81 -0.71
N SER A 80 16.31 -9.93 -1.45
CA SER A 80 17.30 -10.20 -2.48
C SER A 80 17.31 -9.10 -3.55
N PRO A 81 18.48 -8.74 -4.11
CA PRO A 81 18.58 -7.66 -5.09
C PRO A 81 17.68 -7.85 -6.31
N SER A 82 17.52 -9.09 -6.80
CA SER A 82 16.65 -9.41 -7.93
C SER A 82 15.17 -9.16 -7.60
N HIS A 83 14.69 -9.61 -6.44
CA HIS A 83 13.31 -9.41 -6.00
C HIS A 83 13.01 -7.94 -5.72
N ILE A 84 13.96 -7.17 -5.18
CA ILE A 84 13.81 -5.72 -5.03
C ILE A 84 13.73 -5.02 -6.39
N MET A 85 14.51 -5.43 -7.38
CA MET A 85 14.41 -4.89 -8.75
C MET A 85 13.03 -5.18 -9.38
N LEU A 86 12.52 -6.40 -9.20
CA LEU A 86 11.16 -6.79 -9.58
C LEU A 86 10.12 -5.91 -8.87
N ALA A 87 10.26 -5.71 -7.56
CA ALA A 87 9.36 -4.86 -6.76
C ALA A 87 9.35 -3.41 -7.27
N ILE A 88 10.51 -2.85 -7.58
CA ILE A 88 10.63 -1.49 -8.15
C ILE A 88 9.91 -1.43 -9.50
N GLY A 89 10.12 -2.43 -10.36
CA GLY A 89 9.40 -2.56 -11.64
C GLY A 89 7.88 -2.56 -11.45
N MET A 90 7.37 -3.41 -10.55
CA MET A 90 5.95 -3.48 -10.21
C MET A 90 5.42 -2.16 -9.63
N ALA A 91 6.16 -1.54 -8.70
CA ALA A 91 5.79 -0.27 -8.09
C ALA A 91 5.59 0.81 -9.15
N LEU A 92 6.53 0.92 -10.11
CA LEU A 92 6.42 1.87 -11.21
C LEU A 92 5.24 1.54 -12.14
N ILE A 93 4.96 0.26 -12.41
CA ILE A 93 3.79 -0.15 -13.19
C ILE A 93 2.50 0.26 -12.47
N PHE A 94 2.30 -0.18 -11.23
CA PHE A 94 1.09 0.04 -10.44
C PHE A 94 0.78 1.50 -10.23
N THR A 95 1.80 2.34 -10.02
CA THR A 95 1.62 3.78 -9.77
C THR A 95 1.34 4.61 -11.03
N GLY A 96 1.27 4.01 -12.23
CA GLY A 96 0.94 4.69 -13.49
C GLY A 96 -0.40 5.44 -13.45
N PRO A 97 -1.52 4.74 -13.18
CA PRO A 97 -2.82 5.38 -12.99
C PRO A 97 -2.87 6.40 -11.84
N VAL A 98 -2.05 6.22 -10.80
CA VAL A 98 -1.92 7.18 -9.68
C VAL A 98 -1.30 8.49 -10.18
N ARG A 99 -0.17 8.42 -10.90
CA ARG A 99 0.46 9.60 -11.52
C ARG A 99 -0.47 10.27 -12.52
N ALA A 100 -1.16 9.50 -13.35
CA ALA A 100 -2.11 10.04 -14.32
C ALA A 100 -3.27 10.79 -13.62
N ALA A 101 -3.81 10.23 -12.53
CA ALA A 101 -4.83 10.90 -11.72
C ALA A 101 -4.29 12.15 -11.02
N TRP A 102 -3.04 12.12 -10.55
CA TRP A 102 -2.36 13.26 -9.94
C TRP A 102 -2.22 14.43 -10.91
N ILE A 103 -1.83 14.14 -12.15
CA ILE A 103 -1.69 15.13 -13.21
C ILE A 103 -3.05 15.73 -13.56
N ARG A 104 -4.09 14.90 -13.77
CA ARG A 104 -5.45 15.39 -14.02
C ARG A 104 -5.96 16.29 -12.89
N ALA A 105 -5.64 15.97 -11.63
CA ALA A 105 -6.05 16.77 -10.47
C ALA A 105 -5.34 18.12 -10.33
N ARG A 106 -4.43 18.48 -11.25
CA ARG A 106 -3.90 19.85 -11.38
C ARG A 106 -4.82 20.75 -12.18
N ASP A 107 -5.66 20.18 -13.04
CA ASP A 107 -6.67 20.94 -13.76
C ASP A 107 -7.81 21.30 -12.80
N VAL A 108 -7.92 22.59 -12.50
CA VAL A 108 -8.90 23.14 -11.54
C VAL A 108 -10.34 23.04 -12.10
N THR A 109 -10.49 22.88 -13.42
CA THR A 109 -11.79 22.76 -14.07
C THR A 109 -12.34 21.33 -14.07
N ALA A 110 -11.48 20.34 -13.84
CA ALA A 110 -11.87 18.94 -13.87
C ALA A 110 -12.56 18.51 -12.56
N GLU A 111 -13.85 18.15 -12.63
CA GLU A 111 -14.53 17.48 -11.52
C GLU A 111 -14.09 16.01 -11.41
N ILE A 112 -12.99 15.76 -10.69
CA ILE A 112 -12.49 14.40 -10.45
C ILE A 112 -13.12 13.84 -9.17
N ARG A 113 -14.27 13.19 -9.31
CA ARG A 113 -14.99 12.57 -8.18
C ARG A 113 -15.60 11.23 -8.56
N GLY A 114 -15.82 10.39 -7.54
CA GLY A 114 -16.49 9.13 -7.71
C GLY A 114 -15.61 8.00 -8.26
N TRP A 115 -16.13 6.78 -8.18
CA TRP A 115 -15.46 5.57 -8.65
C TRP A 115 -15.15 5.58 -10.15
N ARG A 116 -15.98 6.23 -10.98
CA ARG A 116 -15.72 6.33 -12.42
C ARG A 116 -14.43 7.12 -12.72
N ALA A 117 -14.17 8.19 -11.98
CA ALA A 117 -12.99 9.04 -12.21
C ALA A 117 -11.74 8.53 -11.47
N LEU A 118 -11.92 7.98 -10.27
CA LEU A 118 -10.84 7.60 -9.36
C LEU A 118 -10.60 6.09 -9.27
N GLY A 119 -11.50 5.24 -9.78
CA GLY A 119 -11.43 3.77 -9.67
C GLY A 119 -10.09 3.17 -10.13
N PRO A 120 -9.59 3.50 -11.33
CA PRO A 120 -8.28 3.01 -11.77
C PRO A 120 -7.14 3.41 -10.82
N MET A 121 -7.18 4.62 -10.27
CA MET A 121 -6.20 5.08 -9.29
C MET A 121 -6.33 4.32 -7.96
N ILE A 122 -7.55 4.10 -7.47
CA ILE A 122 -7.81 3.37 -6.22
C ILE A 122 -7.31 1.93 -6.32
N VAL A 123 -7.63 1.23 -7.41
CA VAL A 123 -7.15 -0.15 -7.66
C VAL A 123 -5.62 -0.16 -7.71
N SER A 124 -5.03 0.74 -8.48
CA SER A 124 -3.57 0.89 -8.57
C SER A 124 -2.90 1.18 -7.22
N MET A 125 -3.47 2.06 -6.42
CA MET A 125 -2.95 2.41 -5.10
C MET A 125 -3.10 1.23 -4.12
N THR A 126 -4.16 0.44 -4.26
CA THR A 126 -4.36 -0.80 -3.49
C THR A 126 -3.28 -1.82 -3.82
N LEU A 127 -2.99 -2.04 -5.11
CA LEU A 127 -1.93 -2.95 -5.55
C LEU A 127 -0.55 -2.47 -5.09
N PHE A 128 -0.29 -1.17 -5.16
CA PHE A 128 0.96 -0.60 -4.64
C PHE A 128 1.08 -0.77 -3.12
N LEU A 129 0.02 -0.48 -2.35
CA LEU A 129 0.00 -0.71 -0.90
C LEU A 129 0.23 -2.19 -0.58
N THR A 130 -0.46 -3.09 -1.29
CA THR A 130 -0.30 -4.54 -1.11
C THR A 130 1.13 -4.98 -1.42
N LEU A 131 1.76 -4.45 -2.47
CA LEU A 131 3.15 -4.74 -2.80
C LEU A 131 4.09 -4.34 -1.66
N VAL A 132 3.91 -3.13 -1.10
CA VAL A 132 4.72 -2.66 0.04
C VAL A 132 4.49 -3.55 1.26
N MET A 133 3.24 -3.90 1.57
CA MET A 133 2.91 -4.79 2.69
C MET A 133 3.47 -6.21 2.49
N PHE A 134 3.50 -6.72 1.26
CA PHE A 134 4.07 -8.03 0.91
C PHE A 134 5.59 -8.05 1.11
N PHE A 135 6.30 -7.05 0.59
CA PHE A 135 7.76 -6.93 0.75
C PHE A 135 8.17 -6.61 2.21
N THR A 136 7.23 -6.15 3.03
CA THR A 136 7.42 -5.94 4.47
C THR A 136 6.65 -6.95 5.33
N SER A 137 6.25 -8.09 4.75
CA SER A 137 5.39 -9.07 5.41
C SER A 137 6.05 -9.74 6.63
N TYR A 138 7.38 -9.78 6.67
CA TYR A 138 8.18 -10.18 7.84
C TYR A 138 7.93 -9.30 9.08
N ALA A 139 7.40 -8.08 8.88
CA ALA A 139 7.01 -7.13 9.92
C ALA A 139 5.54 -6.71 9.75
N HIS A 140 4.65 -7.66 9.48
CA HIS A 140 3.21 -7.40 9.28
C HIS A 140 2.33 -8.20 10.26
N PRO A 141 1.54 -7.55 11.14
CA PRO A 141 0.77 -8.23 12.19
C PRO A 141 -0.30 -9.22 11.68
N VAL A 142 -0.85 -9.01 10.49
CA VAL A 142 -1.79 -9.98 9.88
C VAL A 142 -1.08 -11.23 9.37
N VAL A 143 0.17 -11.12 8.93
CA VAL A 143 0.95 -12.24 8.38
C VAL A 143 1.55 -13.04 9.54
N SER A 144 2.07 -12.35 10.56
CA SER A 144 2.60 -12.96 11.78
C SER A 144 1.99 -12.31 13.02
N PRO A 145 0.82 -12.78 13.48
CA PRO A 145 0.12 -12.23 14.63
C PRO A 145 0.78 -12.66 15.96
N LEU A 146 1.90 -12.02 16.30
CA LEU A 146 2.72 -12.32 17.49
C LEU A 146 1.97 -12.16 18.83
N ALA A 147 0.77 -11.59 18.81
CA ALA A 147 -0.13 -11.49 19.96
C ALA A 147 -0.83 -12.83 20.32
N PHE A 148 -0.81 -13.83 19.44
CA PHE A 148 -1.38 -15.17 19.67
C PHE A 148 -0.61 -16.01 20.69
N THR A 149 0.69 -15.76 20.82
CA THR A 149 1.62 -16.62 21.55
C THR A 149 2.33 -15.84 22.65
N ARG A 150 2.66 -16.52 23.76
CA ARG A 150 3.60 -15.95 24.75
C ARG A 150 4.99 -16.15 24.17
N LEU A 151 5.62 -15.05 23.77
CA LEU A 151 6.95 -15.06 23.17
C LEU A 151 7.95 -14.37 24.09
N SER A 152 9.24 -14.42 23.71
CA SER A 152 10.27 -13.61 24.35
C SER A 152 9.92 -12.12 24.30
N GLN A 153 10.50 -11.34 25.22
CA GLN A 153 10.36 -9.88 25.21
C GLN A 153 10.72 -9.30 23.83
N SER A 154 11.79 -9.78 23.20
CA SER A 154 12.22 -9.35 21.86
C SER A 154 11.17 -9.56 20.78
N ALA A 155 10.41 -10.65 20.84
CA ALA A 155 9.36 -10.93 19.86
C ALA A 155 8.10 -10.08 20.13
N GLN A 156 7.78 -9.79 21.39
CA GLN A 156 6.74 -8.82 21.73
C GLN A 156 7.10 -7.43 21.21
N ASP A 157 8.35 -7.00 21.44
CA ASP A 157 8.87 -5.71 20.96
C ASP A 157 8.80 -5.64 19.42
N MET A 158 9.23 -6.69 18.72
CA MET A 158 9.09 -6.81 17.26
C MET A 158 7.63 -6.72 16.79
N GLY A 159 6.70 -7.33 17.53
CA GLY A 159 5.28 -7.27 17.21
C GLY A 159 4.72 -5.85 17.35
N VAL A 160 5.09 -5.13 18.42
CA VAL A 160 4.72 -3.72 18.60
C VAL A 160 5.36 -2.86 17.51
N THR A 161 6.65 -3.06 17.20
CA THR A 161 7.34 -2.36 16.12
C THR A 161 6.65 -2.60 14.77
N SER A 162 6.25 -3.83 14.47
CA SER A 162 5.52 -4.18 13.25
C SER A 162 4.17 -3.44 13.15
N ILE A 163 3.43 -3.36 14.25
CA ILE A 163 2.17 -2.60 14.33
C ILE A 163 2.40 -1.13 13.99
N LEU A 164 3.37 -0.49 14.65
CA LEU A 164 3.67 0.93 14.44
C LEU A 164 4.21 1.22 13.04
N PHE A 165 5.07 0.34 12.53
CA PHE A 165 5.63 0.43 11.18
C PHE A 165 4.53 0.36 10.11
N GLN A 166 3.66 -0.63 10.18
CA GLN A 166 2.55 -0.78 9.23
C GLN A 166 1.47 0.30 9.42
N ALA A 167 1.26 0.81 10.64
CA ALA A 167 0.42 1.97 10.89
C ALA A 167 0.93 3.21 10.13
N GLY A 168 2.25 3.40 10.07
CA GLY A 168 2.90 4.46 9.31
C GLY A 168 2.62 4.37 7.82
N PHE A 169 2.80 3.20 7.20
CA PHE A 169 2.49 3.00 5.77
C PHE A 169 1.03 3.22 5.44
N LEU A 170 0.13 2.60 6.23
CA LEU A 170 -1.30 2.77 6.04
C LEU A 170 -1.70 4.25 6.12
N SER A 171 -1.20 4.94 7.15
CA SER A 171 -1.45 6.37 7.35
C SER A 171 -0.87 7.21 6.22
N GLY A 172 0.34 6.90 5.74
CA GLY A 172 0.95 7.61 4.61
C GLY A 172 0.10 7.55 3.34
N VAL A 173 -0.43 6.36 3.03
CA VAL A 173 -1.32 6.16 1.88
C VAL A 173 -2.67 6.85 2.07
N ILE A 174 -3.33 6.67 3.22
CA ILE A 174 -4.60 7.34 3.51
C ILE A 174 -4.42 8.86 3.46
N GLY A 175 -3.40 9.38 4.13
CA GLY A 175 -3.06 10.79 4.19
C GLY A 175 -2.86 11.39 2.80
N LEU A 176 -2.04 10.75 1.95
CA LEU A 176 -1.82 11.19 0.58
C LEU A 176 -3.13 11.28 -0.23
N LEU A 177 -4.00 10.27 -0.09
CA LEU A 177 -5.26 10.21 -0.82
C LEU A 177 -6.23 11.30 -0.37
N VAL A 178 -6.49 11.42 0.93
CA VAL A 178 -7.47 12.40 1.46
C VAL A 178 -6.96 13.83 1.43
N TRP A 179 -5.64 14.03 1.39
CA TRP A 179 -5.05 15.36 1.24
C TRP A 179 -5.35 15.95 -0.13
N ARG A 180 -5.39 15.10 -1.17
CA ARG A 180 -5.45 15.56 -2.56
C ARG A 180 -6.82 15.35 -3.21
N TRP A 181 -7.57 14.34 -2.80
CA TRP A 181 -8.87 14.02 -3.38
C TRP A 181 -9.94 13.82 -2.31
N ARG A 182 -11.19 14.09 -2.69
CA ARG A 182 -12.34 13.60 -1.93
C ARG A 182 -12.65 12.18 -2.38
N MET A 183 -12.17 11.22 -1.61
CA MET A 183 -12.31 9.81 -1.93
C MET A 183 -13.79 9.38 -1.93
N PRO A 184 -14.23 8.58 -2.92
CA PRO A 184 -15.58 8.02 -2.91
C PRO A 184 -15.73 7.03 -1.75
N PHE A 185 -16.93 6.94 -1.19
CA PHE A 185 -17.24 5.95 -0.16
C PHE A 185 -16.93 4.52 -0.65
N GLY A 186 -16.40 3.69 0.24
CA GLY A 186 -15.96 2.32 -0.03
C GLY A 186 -14.50 2.22 -0.49
N THR A 187 -13.78 3.34 -0.62
CA THR A 187 -12.37 3.32 -1.04
C THR A 187 -11.54 2.55 -0.01
N PHE A 188 -11.64 2.93 1.25
CA PHE A 188 -10.79 2.35 2.29
C PHE A 188 -11.22 0.94 2.67
N ALA A 189 -12.53 0.67 2.63
CA ALA A 189 -13.09 -0.68 2.69
C ALA A 189 -12.48 -1.58 1.61
N PHE A 190 -12.50 -1.16 0.35
CA PHE A 190 -11.91 -1.93 -0.76
C PHE A 190 -10.40 -2.13 -0.57
N MET A 191 -9.66 -1.04 -0.29
CA MET A 191 -8.21 -1.07 -0.15
C MET A 191 -7.76 -2.03 0.95
N LEU A 192 -8.33 -1.91 2.14
CA LEU A 192 -7.95 -2.75 3.29
C LEU A 192 -8.40 -4.19 3.09
N THR A 193 -9.63 -4.43 2.63
CA THR A 193 -10.12 -5.80 2.41
C THR A 193 -9.27 -6.54 1.39
N LEU A 194 -8.97 -5.93 0.24
CA LEU A 194 -8.19 -6.59 -0.80
C LEU A 194 -6.74 -6.81 -0.37
N SER A 195 -6.10 -5.80 0.23
CA SER A 195 -4.71 -5.93 0.70
C SER A 195 -4.60 -7.02 1.77
N THR A 196 -5.50 -7.01 2.76
CA THR A 196 -5.55 -8.03 3.81
C THR A 196 -5.84 -9.41 3.24
N ALA A 197 -6.83 -9.55 2.35
CA ALA A 197 -7.15 -10.84 1.73
C ALA A 197 -5.94 -11.46 1.03
N LEU A 198 -5.20 -10.67 0.23
CA LEU A 198 -4.00 -11.13 -0.45
C LEU A 198 -2.88 -11.53 0.52
N LEU A 199 -2.68 -10.77 1.60
CA LEU A 199 -1.68 -11.10 2.62
C LEU A 199 -2.05 -12.35 3.43
N THR A 200 -3.33 -12.57 3.71
CA THR A 200 -3.78 -13.71 4.51
C THR A 200 -3.53 -15.06 3.83
N VAL A 201 -3.41 -15.10 2.50
CA VAL A 201 -3.05 -16.31 1.74
C VAL A 201 -1.66 -16.83 2.13
N LEU A 202 -0.76 -15.97 2.62
CA LEU A 202 0.61 -16.37 2.96
C LEU A 202 0.66 -17.37 4.13
N ASN A 203 -0.30 -17.30 5.06
CA ASN A 203 -0.33 -18.12 6.28
C ASN A 203 -1.75 -18.65 6.61
N ASP A 204 -2.66 -18.64 5.64
CA ASP A 204 -4.07 -19.08 5.80
C ASP A 204 -4.86 -18.37 6.92
N LEU A 205 -4.55 -17.10 7.20
CA LEU A 205 -5.15 -16.32 8.29
C LEU A 205 -6.37 -15.50 7.87
N TYR A 206 -7.31 -16.12 7.14
CA TYR A 206 -8.47 -15.45 6.52
C TYR A 206 -9.42 -14.74 7.50
N VAL A 207 -9.31 -15.04 8.80
CA VAL A 207 -10.09 -14.40 9.89
C VAL A 207 -9.94 -12.87 9.90
N PHE A 208 -8.82 -12.34 9.38
CA PHE A 208 -8.56 -10.89 9.36
C PHE A 208 -9.26 -10.14 8.21
N ILE A 209 -9.92 -10.82 7.27
CA ILE A 209 -10.56 -10.15 6.11
C ILE A 209 -11.77 -9.31 6.54
N LEU A 210 -12.68 -9.89 7.34
CA LEU A 210 -13.87 -9.18 7.83
C LEU A 210 -13.53 -7.96 8.71
N PRO A 211 -12.64 -8.03 9.72
CA PRO A 211 -12.27 -6.85 10.49
C PRO A 211 -11.56 -5.78 9.64
N ALA A 212 -10.79 -6.15 8.61
CA ALA A 212 -10.21 -5.19 7.68
C ALA A 212 -11.30 -4.45 6.86
N LEU A 213 -12.34 -5.16 6.41
CA LEU A 213 -13.51 -4.56 5.78
C LEU A 213 -14.21 -3.56 6.71
N ILE A 214 -14.47 -3.97 7.95
CA ILE A 214 -15.13 -3.12 8.95
C ILE A 214 -14.28 -1.88 9.25
N ALA A 215 -12.96 -2.04 9.43
CA ALA A 215 -12.03 -0.93 9.64
C ALA A 215 -12.08 0.05 8.47
N GLY A 216 -12.05 -0.45 7.24
CA GLY A 216 -12.13 0.39 6.04
C GLY A 216 -13.45 1.12 5.93
N LEU A 217 -14.58 0.48 6.26
CA LEU A 217 -15.89 1.14 6.31
C LEU A 217 -15.94 2.23 7.37
N ILE A 218 -15.34 2.03 8.55
CA ILE A 218 -15.21 3.07 9.58
C ILE A 218 -14.43 4.27 9.02
N ILE A 219 -13.30 4.03 8.34
CA ILE A 219 -12.51 5.08 7.71
C ILE A 219 -13.30 5.81 6.62
N ASP A 220 -14.06 5.08 5.79
CA ASP A 220 -14.92 5.67 4.75
C ASP A 220 -16.03 6.55 5.37
N VAL A 221 -16.68 6.11 6.45
CA VAL A 221 -17.68 6.89 7.17
C VAL A 221 -17.07 8.15 7.78
N LEU A 222 -15.91 8.03 8.44
CA LEU A 222 -15.20 9.16 9.03
C LEU A 222 -14.76 10.15 7.95
N ALA A 223 -14.21 9.68 6.82
CA ALA A 223 -13.81 10.54 5.70
C ALA A 223 -15.02 11.27 5.08
N TRP A 224 -16.15 10.58 4.94
CA TRP A 224 -17.39 11.17 4.43
C TRP A 224 -17.98 12.23 5.38
N TRP A 225 -17.96 11.98 6.69
CA TRP A 225 -18.52 12.86 7.71
C TRP A 225 -17.61 14.07 7.99
N LEU A 226 -16.33 13.82 8.29
CA LEU A 226 -15.35 14.85 8.64
C LEU A 226 -14.96 15.72 7.44
N LYS A 227 -15.00 15.15 6.23
CA LYS A 227 -14.54 15.79 4.97
C LYS A 227 -13.14 16.38 5.16
N PRO A 228 -12.15 15.55 5.56
CA PRO A 228 -10.79 16.00 5.84
C PRO A 228 -10.19 16.69 4.61
N SER A 229 -9.45 17.76 4.84
CA SER A 229 -8.76 18.49 3.77
C SER A 229 -7.61 19.32 4.35
N PRO A 230 -6.70 19.83 3.50
CA PRO A 230 -5.64 20.74 3.94
C PRO A 230 -6.17 22.00 4.66
N ALA A 231 -7.39 22.44 4.32
CA ALA A 231 -8.05 23.59 4.94
C ALA A 231 -8.79 23.23 6.25
N ARG A 232 -8.91 21.93 6.57
CA ARG A 232 -9.65 21.38 7.71
C ARG A 232 -8.72 20.53 8.57
N THR A 233 -7.69 21.19 9.10
CA THR A 233 -6.60 20.54 9.85
C THR A 233 -7.11 19.66 10.98
N PRO A 234 -8.02 20.09 11.88
CA PRO A 234 -8.49 19.22 12.96
C PRO A 234 -9.14 17.93 12.42
N GLN A 235 -9.97 18.03 11.40
CA GLN A 235 -10.65 16.89 10.77
C GLN A 235 -9.69 15.93 10.09
N PHE A 236 -8.65 16.47 9.43
CA PHE A 236 -7.59 15.66 8.84
C PHE A 236 -6.83 14.89 9.92
N PHE A 237 -6.42 15.55 11.01
CA PHE A 237 -5.75 14.92 12.13
C PHE A 237 -6.62 13.87 12.83
N THR A 238 -7.91 14.15 13.02
CA THR A 238 -8.86 13.18 13.59
C THR A 238 -8.94 11.92 12.74
N LEU A 239 -9.08 12.04 11.41
CA LEU A 239 -9.10 10.87 10.54
C LEU A 239 -7.77 10.10 10.62
N MET A 240 -6.64 10.82 10.57
CA MET A 240 -5.31 10.23 10.55
C MET A 240 -4.96 9.51 11.86
N PHE A 241 -5.48 9.94 12.99
CA PHE A 241 -5.41 9.18 14.25
C PHE A 241 -6.38 7.99 14.25
N ALA A 242 -7.65 8.23 13.90
CA ALA A 242 -8.70 7.25 14.03
C ALA A 242 -8.53 6.04 13.09
N ALA A 243 -7.94 6.22 11.91
CA ALA A 243 -7.79 5.16 10.91
C ALA A 243 -6.91 3.98 11.42
N PRO A 244 -5.62 4.17 11.75
CA PRO A 244 -4.81 3.09 12.30
C PRO A 244 -5.30 2.63 13.68
N PHE A 245 -5.84 3.54 14.51
CA PHE A 245 -6.45 3.17 15.80
C PHE A 245 -7.58 2.14 15.62
N ALA A 246 -8.55 2.42 14.74
CA ALA A 246 -9.69 1.54 14.48
C ALA A 246 -9.25 0.21 13.85
N TYR A 247 -8.31 0.25 12.91
CA TYR A 247 -7.76 -0.96 12.29
C TYR A 247 -7.13 -1.88 13.33
N TYR A 248 -6.26 -1.34 14.21
CA TYR A 248 -5.59 -2.16 15.21
C TYR A 248 -6.49 -2.57 16.38
N ALA A 249 -7.49 -1.77 16.74
CA ALA A 249 -8.52 -2.18 17.69
C ALA A 249 -9.27 -3.42 17.17
N LEU A 250 -9.65 -3.42 15.89
CA LEU A 250 -10.32 -4.57 15.25
C LEU A 250 -9.38 -5.77 15.06
N TYR A 251 -8.10 -5.53 14.76
CA TYR A 251 -7.07 -6.58 14.77
C TYR A 251 -7.01 -7.27 16.14
N PHE A 252 -6.83 -6.51 17.24
CA PHE A 252 -6.74 -7.11 18.57
C PHE A 252 -8.07 -7.74 19.03
N ALA A 253 -9.21 -7.17 18.66
CA ALA A 253 -10.51 -7.82 18.88
C ALA A 253 -10.57 -9.19 18.18
N THR A 254 -10.11 -9.26 16.93
CA THR A 254 -10.02 -10.52 16.19
C THR A 254 -9.08 -11.50 16.87
N VAL A 255 -7.93 -11.04 17.35
CA VAL A 255 -6.98 -11.86 18.09
C VAL A 255 -7.60 -12.40 19.39
N HIS A 256 -8.34 -11.55 20.11
CA HIS A 256 -9.04 -11.95 21.31
C HIS A 256 -10.05 -13.07 21.06
N PHE A 257 -10.90 -12.95 20.04
CA PHE A 257 -11.94 -13.94 19.75
C PHE A 257 -11.41 -15.20 19.07
N ALA A 258 -10.33 -15.12 18.28
CA ALA A 258 -9.79 -16.26 17.57
C ALA A 258 -8.92 -17.17 18.46
N SER A 259 -8.10 -16.60 19.35
CA SER A 259 -7.13 -17.37 20.16
C SER A 259 -6.94 -16.89 21.61
N GLY A 260 -7.51 -15.72 21.94
CA GLY A 260 -7.17 -14.94 23.13
C GLY A 260 -5.84 -14.19 22.96
N ILE A 261 -5.77 -12.97 23.49
CA ILE A 261 -4.56 -12.14 23.50
C ILE A 261 -3.61 -12.64 24.59
N ARG A 262 -2.33 -12.90 24.26
CA ARG A 262 -1.32 -13.34 25.23
C ARG A 262 -0.51 -12.20 25.84
N TRP A 263 -0.54 -11.02 25.23
CA TRP A 263 0.10 -9.81 25.74
C TRP A 263 -0.72 -9.18 26.87
N SER A 264 -0.05 -8.43 27.76
CA SER A 264 -0.74 -7.69 28.81
C SER A 264 -1.58 -6.53 28.24
N ILE A 265 -2.59 -6.10 29.00
CA ILE A 265 -3.43 -4.94 28.66
C ILE A 265 -2.61 -3.69 28.36
N HIS A 266 -1.51 -3.47 29.09
CA HIS A 266 -0.64 -2.31 28.89
C HIS A 266 0.01 -2.31 27.50
N VAL A 267 0.37 -3.48 26.98
CA VAL A 267 1.05 -3.60 25.69
C VAL A 267 0.05 -3.45 24.55
N TRP A 268 -1.04 -4.23 24.54
CA TRP A 268 -1.94 -4.20 23.39
C TRP A 268 -2.79 -2.92 23.33
N ALA A 269 -3.26 -2.40 24.47
CA ALA A 269 -3.97 -1.12 24.49
C ALA A 269 -3.04 0.05 24.12
N GLY A 270 -1.79 0.01 24.63
CA GLY A 270 -0.75 0.97 24.27
C GLY A 270 -0.42 0.94 22.78
N ALA A 271 -0.27 -0.25 22.19
CA ALA A 271 0.01 -0.42 20.76
C ALA A 271 -1.11 0.15 19.87
N ILE A 272 -2.38 -0.07 20.22
CA ILE A 272 -3.53 0.51 19.49
C ILE A 272 -3.46 2.05 19.52
N PHE A 273 -3.25 2.62 20.71
CA PHE A 273 -3.19 4.06 20.86
C PHE A 273 -1.99 4.66 20.12
N LEU A 274 -0.81 4.06 20.24
CA LEU A 274 0.40 4.50 19.56
C LEU A 274 0.29 4.36 18.04
N ALA A 275 -0.43 3.36 17.51
CA ALA A 275 -0.72 3.30 16.08
C ALA A 275 -1.53 4.52 15.62
N GLY A 276 -2.50 4.97 16.42
CA GLY A 276 -3.20 6.24 16.26
C GLY A 276 -2.24 7.44 16.25
N VAL A 277 -1.34 7.52 17.23
CA VAL A 277 -0.33 8.58 17.32
C VAL A 277 0.58 8.61 16.09
N VAL A 278 1.05 7.45 15.61
CA VAL A 278 1.84 7.36 14.37
C VAL A 278 1.09 7.96 13.19
N GLY A 279 -0.20 7.68 13.05
CA GLY A 279 -1.01 8.29 12.01
C GLY A 279 -1.11 9.82 12.13
N ALA A 280 -1.29 10.33 13.35
CA ALA A 280 -1.24 11.77 13.60
C ALA A 280 0.13 12.40 13.30
N LEU A 281 1.24 11.71 13.60
CA LEU A 281 2.59 12.16 13.25
C LEU A 281 2.77 12.25 11.72
N VAL A 282 2.26 11.27 10.97
CA VAL A 282 2.24 11.33 9.50
C VAL A 282 1.42 12.54 9.01
N ALA A 283 0.29 12.85 9.66
CA ALA A 283 -0.49 14.04 9.34
C ALA A 283 0.30 15.34 9.54
N ILE A 284 1.12 15.43 10.59
CA ILE A 284 2.03 16.56 10.83
C ILE A 284 3.03 16.69 9.69
N MET A 285 3.69 15.60 9.30
CA MET A 285 4.69 15.61 8.22
C MET A 285 4.09 16.09 6.89
N ILE A 286 2.91 15.59 6.52
CA ILE A 286 2.19 16.01 5.31
C ILE A 286 1.77 17.49 5.38
N SER A 287 1.33 17.95 6.56
CA SER A 287 0.90 19.33 6.74
C SER A 287 2.09 20.31 6.71
N ALA A 288 3.24 19.93 7.26
CA ALA A 288 4.45 20.74 7.33
C ALA A 288 5.06 20.97 5.94
N SER A 289 5.09 19.95 5.07
CA SER A 289 5.69 20.04 3.74
C SER A 289 4.95 20.98 2.77
N ASN A 290 3.76 21.45 3.13
CA ASN A 290 2.86 22.22 2.26
C ASN A 290 2.59 23.65 2.74
N ARG A 291 3.22 24.12 3.82
CA ARG A 291 3.17 25.54 4.22
C ARG A 291 4.29 26.33 3.49
N PRO A 292 3.99 27.48 2.85
CA PRO A 292 5.04 28.32 2.28
C PRO A 292 5.99 28.82 3.38
N PRO A 293 7.31 28.98 3.11
CA PRO A 293 8.33 29.33 4.12
C PRO A 293 8.20 30.71 4.82
N SER A 294 7.08 31.43 4.70
CA SER A 294 6.99 32.84 5.13
C SER A 294 6.07 33.13 6.32
N GLN A 295 5.62 32.12 7.08
CA GLN A 295 4.86 32.35 8.33
C GLN A 295 5.58 31.86 9.60
N ALA A 296 6.86 31.50 9.51
CA ALA A 296 7.68 31.13 10.68
C ALA A 296 8.45 32.30 11.30
N ALA A 297 8.29 33.53 10.79
CA ALA A 297 8.95 34.73 11.30
C ALA A 297 7.96 35.90 11.38
N SER A 298 7.01 35.82 12.32
CA SER A 298 6.33 36.99 12.91
C SER A 298 5.60 36.52 14.17
N GLY A 299 6.39 36.36 15.22
CA GLY A 299 5.97 36.10 16.60
C GLY A 299 7.15 36.39 17.49
#